data_AF-A0A366AVX4-F1
#
_entry.id   AF-A0A366AVX4-F1
#
_cell.length_a   1.000
_cell.length_b   1.000
_cell.length_c   1.000
_cell.angle_alpha   90.00
_cell.angle_beta   90.00
_cell.angle_gamma   90.00
#
_symmetry.space_group_name_H-M   'P 1'
#
loop_
_entity.id
_entity.type
_entity.pdbx_description
1 polymer ?
#
loop_
_entity_poly.entity_id
_entity_poly.type
_entity_poly.pdbx_seq_one_letter_code
_entity_poly.pdbx_strand_id
1 'polypeptide(L)'
;MTIAERIAKVLRHEQASVWFINDQFGSKIMVKLTSPVIKEIIKGCRVEFLFGRDSSKDPAVFHYGLKIHDDPLNFTAVLGTNCMDDQHVSLQGIMNRSYTYIHFHNELGFCMATAKLVFATAAQLRVLNMLGAIGKLYCGRMNPRVLDSIDRFAHSIKLETRNDSLYEMESFAVEVELSEWKIWKKSVITHEDTNHFSIDDRDEGSILEKEVATILDDLFKENLYLNPQIARAKGYRELTDIFAFYGNGLFLIESKALGVIDRVAGKTMEKKVSGLQKQISSGIVQVAGAARKINEEAKIYDKKLQEIKYEKREFPHCIVLVSELFGFGD
;
A
#
# COMPACT_ATOMS: atom_id res chain seq x y z
N MET A 1 -25.64 -4.84 -2.47
CA MET A 1 -24.21 -4.90 -2.78
C MET A 1 -23.72 -6.28 -2.37
N THR A 2 -23.14 -7.04 -3.30
CA THR A 2 -22.57 -8.38 -3.00
C THR A 2 -21.28 -8.24 -2.17
N ILE A 3 -20.82 -9.33 -1.55
CA ILE A 3 -19.53 -9.37 -0.83
C ILE A 3 -18.39 -8.97 -1.79
N ALA A 4 -18.41 -9.47 -3.02
CA ALA A 4 -17.42 -9.17 -4.04
C ALA A 4 -17.40 -7.67 -4.40
N GLU A 5 -18.57 -7.06 -4.65
CA GLU A 5 -18.68 -5.61 -4.92
C GLU A 5 -18.16 -4.78 -3.75
N ARG A 6 -18.48 -5.18 -2.51
CA ARG A 6 -18.01 -4.52 -1.29
C ARG A 6 -16.49 -4.57 -1.21
N ILE A 7 -15.90 -5.76 -1.35
CA ILE A 7 -14.44 -5.94 -1.26
C ILE A 7 -13.73 -5.19 -2.40
N ALA A 8 -14.26 -5.22 -3.62
CA ALA A 8 -13.70 -4.46 -4.74
C ALA A 8 -13.76 -2.94 -4.53
N LYS A 9 -14.80 -2.44 -3.86
CA LYS A 9 -14.88 -1.02 -3.47
C LYS A 9 -13.86 -0.71 -2.38
N VAL A 10 -13.81 -1.51 -1.32
CA VAL A 10 -12.92 -1.28 -0.17
C VAL A 10 -11.45 -1.41 -0.58
N LEU A 11 -11.07 -2.41 -1.39
CA LEU A 11 -9.69 -2.58 -1.89
C LEU A 11 -9.17 -1.37 -2.68
N ARG A 12 -10.06 -0.64 -3.38
CA ARG A 12 -9.70 0.58 -4.13
C ARG A 12 -9.48 1.79 -3.23
N HIS A 13 -10.16 1.87 -2.08
CA HIS A 13 -10.17 3.08 -1.25
C HIS A 13 -9.35 2.95 0.03
N GLU A 14 -9.25 1.77 0.62
CA GLU A 14 -8.44 1.55 1.81
C GLU A 14 -6.95 1.65 1.46
N GLN A 15 -6.17 2.27 2.34
CA GLN A 15 -4.73 2.38 2.17
C GLN A 15 -4.04 1.03 2.46
N ALA A 16 -4.41 0.41 3.57
CA ALA A 16 -3.95 -0.91 3.97
C ALA A 16 -5.02 -1.61 4.81
N SER A 17 -5.20 -2.92 4.64
CA SER A 17 -6.15 -3.71 5.45
C SER A 17 -5.97 -5.21 5.24
N VAL A 18 -6.74 -5.99 6.00
CA VAL A 18 -6.84 -7.45 5.91
C VAL A 18 -8.30 -7.83 5.74
N TRP A 19 -8.59 -8.70 4.77
CA TRP A 19 -9.94 -9.23 4.54
C TRP A 19 -9.93 -10.74 4.52
N PHE A 20 -10.82 -11.33 5.30
CA PHE A 20 -11.08 -12.76 5.34
C PHE A 20 -12.22 -13.10 4.38
N ILE A 21 -12.00 -14.08 3.50
CA ILE A 21 -12.98 -14.49 2.50
C ILE A 21 -13.10 -16.00 2.53
N ASN A 22 -14.31 -16.50 2.72
CA ASN A 22 -14.68 -17.90 2.56
C ASN A 22 -16.05 -17.98 1.90
N ASP A 23 -16.05 -18.15 0.58
CA ASP A 23 -17.25 -18.20 -0.24
C ASP A 23 -17.26 -19.45 -1.14
N GLN A 24 -18.22 -19.53 -2.06
CA GLN A 24 -18.34 -20.64 -2.99
C GLN A 24 -17.15 -20.81 -3.95
N PHE A 25 -16.33 -19.78 -4.14
CA PHE A 25 -15.14 -19.80 -4.99
C PHE A 25 -13.87 -20.18 -4.23
N GLY A 26 -13.92 -20.22 -2.89
CA GLY A 26 -12.86 -20.73 -2.05
C GLY A 26 -12.64 -19.91 -0.79
N SER A 27 -11.53 -20.22 -0.11
CA SER A 27 -11.10 -19.54 1.10
C SER A 27 -9.76 -18.88 0.86
N LYS A 28 -9.64 -17.61 1.26
CA LYS A 28 -8.41 -16.83 1.16
C LYS A 28 -8.39 -15.67 2.15
N ILE A 29 -7.20 -15.16 2.41
CA ILE A 29 -6.98 -13.88 3.06
C ILE A 29 -6.46 -12.91 2.00
N MET A 30 -7.05 -11.73 1.91
CA MET A 30 -6.52 -10.64 1.09
C MET A 30 -5.88 -9.62 2.02
N VAL A 31 -4.69 -9.15 1.67
CA VAL A 31 -4.01 -8.08 2.38
C VAL A 31 -3.65 -6.99 1.39
N LYS A 32 -3.90 -5.74 1.74
CA LYS A 32 -3.41 -4.58 1.00
C LYS A 32 -2.31 -3.92 1.82
N LEU A 33 -1.15 -3.77 1.21
CA LEU A 33 0.08 -3.29 1.80
C LEU A 33 0.82 -2.45 0.77
N THR A 34 1.83 -1.70 1.22
CA THR A 34 2.73 -1.01 0.29
C THR A 34 3.65 -2.00 -0.41
N SER A 35 4.03 -1.71 -1.65
CA SER A 35 4.93 -2.53 -2.46
C SER A 35 6.26 -2.82 -1.74
N PRO A 36 6.90 -1.85 -1.06
CA PRO A 36 8.04 -2.09 -0.17
C PRO A 36 7.82 -3.18 0.88
N VAL A 37 6.69 -3.14 1.59
CA VAL A 37 6.38 -4.09 2.66
C VAL A 37 6.13 -5.48 2.08
N ILE A 38 5.42 -5.58 0.95
CA ILE A 38 5.20 -6.85 0.26
C ILE A 38 6.54 -7.49 -0.15
N LYS A 39 7.49 -6.69 -0.65
CA LYS A 39 8.84 -7.16 -1.00
C LYS A 39 9.58 -7.76 0.20
N GLU A 40 9.54 -7.11 1.36
CA GLU A 40 10.19 -7.63 2.57
C GLU A 40 9.55 -8.93 3.06
N ILE A 41 8.22 -9.07 2.96
CA ILE A 41 7.55 -10.33 3.27
C ILE A 41 8.00 -11.44 2.32
N ILE A 42 8.08 -11.17 1.02
CA ILE A 42 8.57 -12.15 0.01
C ILE A 42 10.02 -12.56 0.29
N LYS A 43 10.86 -11.65 0.80
CA LYS A 43 12.24 -11.94 1.23
C LYS A 43 12.32 -12.77 2.51
N GLY A 44 11.19 -13.06 3.15
CA GLY A 44 11.10 -13.93 4.33
C GLY A 44 11.12 -13.18 5.65
N CYS A 45 10.75 -11.89 5.68
CA CYS A 45 10.57 -11.21 6.96
C CYS A 45 9.45 -11.87 7.78
N ARG A 46 9.57 -11.82 9.10
CA ARG A 46 8.62 -12.45 10.03
C ARG A 46 7.27 -11.74 9.94
N VAL A 47 6.19 -12.51 9.84
CA VAL A 47 4.81 -12.01 9.81
C VAL A 47 3.99 -12.65 10.92
N GLU A 48 3.27 -11.83 11.67
CA GLU A 48 2.36 -12.26 12.72
C GLU A 48 0.96 -11.73 12.46
N PHE A 49 -0.05 -12.59 12.52
CA PHE A 49 -1.45 -12.18 12.61
C PHE A 49 -1.78 -11.81 14.04
N LEU A 50 -2.47 -10.70 14.22
CA LEU A 50 -2.89 -10.18 15.51
C LEU A 50 -4.40 -10.42 15.64
N PHE A 51 -4.84 -10.88 16.80
CA PHE A 51 -6.26 -11.04 17.11
C PHE A 51 -6.55 -10.46 18.48
N GLY A 52 -7.71 -9.83 18.62
CA GLY A 52 -8.16 -9.27 19.88
C GLY A 52 -9.67 -9.30 20.00
N ARG A 53 -10.16 -9.39 21.24
CA ARG A 53 -11.59 -9.31 21.53
C ARG A 53 -11.84 -8.37 22.70
N ASP A 54 -12.57 -7.30 22.41
CA ASP A 54 -13.08 -6.40 23.43
C ASP A 54 -14.44 -6.88 23.95
N SER A 55 -14.39 -7.64 25.04
CA SER A 55 -15.59 -8.11 25.75
C SER A 55 -16.13 -7.10 26.77
N SER A 56 -15.48 -5.95 26.95
CA SER A 56 -16.02 -4.86 27.78
C SER A 56 -17.18 -4.14 27.08
N LYS A 57 -17.36 -4.39 25.78
CA LYS A 57 -18.41 -3.84 24.93
C LYS A 57 -19.53 -4.86 24.75
N ASP A 58 -20.78 -4.40 24.70
CA ASP A 58 -21.95 -5.26 24.39
C ASP A 58 -22.71 -4.74 23.15
N PRO A 59 -22.67 -5.43 21.99
CA PRO A 59 -21.98 -6.69 21.72
C PRO A 59 -20.45 -6.57 21.65
N ALA A 60 -19.73 -7.67 21.90
CA ALA A 60 -18.27 -7.68 21.92
C ALA A 60 -17.67 -7.33 20.56
N VAL A 61 -16.57 -6.60 20.53
CA VAL A 61 -15.91 -6.16 19.28
C VAL A 61 -14.69 -7.06 19.00
N PHE A 62 -14.58 -7.59 17.79
CA PHE A 62 -13.47 -8.45 17.40
C PHE A 62 -12.51 -7.72 16.46
N HIS A 63 -11.24 -7.73 16.82
CA HIS A 63 -10.17 -7.05 16.13
C HIS A 63 -9.21 -8.04 15.47
N TYR A 64 -8.59 -7.59 14.40
CA TYR A 64 -7.55 -8.32 13.70
C TYR A 64 -6.42 -7.37 13.32
N GLY A 65 -5.28 -7.93 12.95
CA GLY A 65 -4.22 -7.17 12.34
C GLY A 65 -3.11 -8.03 11.77
N LEU A 66 -2.14 -7.35 11.19
CA LEU A 66 -0.86 -7.89 10.76
C LEU A 66 0.25 -7.09 11.39
N LYS A 67 1.26 -7.79 11.88
CA LYS A 67 2.54 -7.23 12.29
C LYS A 67 3.62 -7.83 11.42
N ILE A 68 4.37 -6.97 10.74
CA ILE A 68 5.33 -7.33 9.70
C ILE A 68 6.68 -6.78 10.14
N HIS A 69 7.65 -7.66 10.38
CA HIS A 69 8.98 -7.27 10.87
C HIS A 69 9.90 -6.89 9.70
N ASP A 70 9.46 -5.92 8.90
CA ASP A 70 10.14 -5.40 7.70
C ASP A 70 11.32 -4.44 8.02
N ASP A 71 11.37 -3.91 9.24
CA ASP A 71 12.51 -3.19 9.77
C ASP A 71 12.91 -3.74 11.15
N PRO A 72 14.22 -3.84 11.47
CA PRO A 72 14.67 -4.38 12.75
C PRO A 72 14.23 -3.58 13.98
N LEU A 73 13.93 -2.29 13.83
CA LEU A 73 13.55 -1.40 14.93
C LEU A 73 12.07 -1.00 14.85
N ASN A 74 11.56 -0.76 13.65
CA ASN A 74 10.21 -0.21 13.43
C ASN A 74 9.40 -1.09 12.48
N PHE A 75 8.72 -2.09 13.03
CA PHE A 75 7.88 -2.98 12.24
C PHE A 75 6.63 -2.24 11.70
N THR A 76 6.16 -2.65 10.52
CA THR A 76 4.87 -2.23 9.98
C THR A 76 3.73 -2.97 10.66
N ALA A 77 2.67 -2.26 11.06
CA ALA A 77 1.44 -2.85 11.59
C ALA A 77 0.21 -2.34 10.84
N VAL A 78 -0.71 -3.26 10.55
CA VAL A 78 -2.02 -2.96 9.96
C VAL A 78 -3.08 -3.51 10.89
N LEU A 79 -3.93 -2.64 11.43
CA LEU A 79 -5.01 -3.02 12.33
C LEU A 79 -6.37 -2.86 11.67
N GLY A 80 -7.32 -3.67 12.11
CA GLY A 80 -8.70 -3.58 11.67
C GLY A 80 -9.66 -4.19 12.67
N THR A 81 -10.94 -4.00 12.39
CA THR A 81 -12.04 -4.55 13.17
C THR A 81 -13.02 -5.26 12.25
N ASN A 82 -13.46 -6.45 12.64
CA ASN A 82 -14.52 -7.14 11.93
C ASN A 82 -15.85 -6.51 12.35
N CYS A 83 -16.44 -5.72 11.44
CA CYS A 83 -17.73 -5.07 11.63
C CYS A 83 -18.83 -5.70 10.77
N MET A 84 -18.55 -6.81 10.09
CA MET A 84 -19.46 -7.48 9.16
C MET A 84 -19.58 -8.96 9.50
N ASP A 85 -20.78 -9.52 9.36
CA ASP A 85 -21.06 -10.91 9.72
C ASP A 85 -20.25 -11.90 8.86
N ASP A 86 -20.17 -11.62 7.56
CA ASP A 86 -19.48 -12.43 6.56
C ASP A 86 -17.98 -12.52 6.84
N GLN A 87 -17.37 -11.49 7.44
CA GLN A 87 -15.98 -11.55 7.87
C GLN A 87 -15.76 -12.46 9.07
N HIS A 88 -16.67 -12.44 10.07
CA HIS A 88 -16.61 -13.36 11.21
C HIS A 88 -16.78 -14.81 10.75
N VAL A 89 -17.79 -15.08 9.91
CA VAL A 89 -18.03 -16.40 9.31
C VAL A 89 -16.84 -16.84 8.47
N SER A 90 -16.27 -15.93 7.67
CA SER A 90 -15.13 -16.25 6.81
C SER A 90 -13.88 -16.60 7.61
N LEU A 91 -13.58 -15.84 8.66
CA LEU A 91 -12.46 -16.12 9.55
C LEU A 91 -12.63 -17.47 10.25
N GLN A 92 -13.82 -17.77 10.78
CA GLN A 92 -14.12 -19.08 11.36
C GLN A 92 -13.91 -20.21 10.32
N GLY A 93 -14.38 -20.02 9.09
CA GLY A 93 -14.20 -20.99 8.01
C GLY A 93 -12.74 -21.20 7.61
N ILE A 94 -11.93 -20.13 7.58
CA ILE A 94 -10.48 -20.20 7.33
C ILE A 94 -9.78 -20.99 8.44
N MET A 95 -10.08 -20.70 9.72
CA MET A 95 -9.43 -21.34 10.86
C MET A 95 -9.75 -22.82 11.00
N ASN A 96 -10.84 -23.30 10.38
CA ASN A 96 -11.19 -24.73 10.32
C ASN A 96 -10.50 -25.51 9.19
N ARG A 97 -9.65 -24.87 8.37
CA ARG A 97 -8.90 -25.51 7.29
C ARG A 97 -7.46 -25.75 7.69
N SER A 98 -6.81 -26.77 7.12
CA SER A 98 -5.38 -27.02 7.35
C SER A 98 -4.48 -25.93 6.75
N TYR A 99 -4.93 -25.27 5.68
CA TYR A 99 -4.26 -24.13 5.07
C TYR A 99 -5.26 -23.24 4.31
N THR A 100 -4.81 -22.05 3.96
CA THR A 100 -5.52 -21.15 3.03
C THR A 100 -4.50 -20.45 2.12
N TYR A 101 -4.95 -19.61 1.20
CA TYR A 101 -4.07 -18.74 0.42
C TYR A 101 -4.16 -17.31 0.91
N ILE A 102 -3.02 -16.61 0.93
CA ILE A 102 -2.96 -15.17 1.17
C ILE A 102 -2.58 -14.45 -0.13
N HIS A 103 -3.32 -13.39 -0.44
CA HIS A 103 -3.12 -12.55 -1.61
C HIS A 103 -2.59 -11.20 -1.17
N PHE A 104 -1.44 -10.79 -1.70
CA PHE A 104 -0.81 -9.51 -1.41
C PHE A 104 -1.14 -8.51 -2.52
N HIS A 105 -1.86 -7.45 -2.15
CA HIS A 105 -2.26 -6.38 -3.03
C HIS A 105 -1.45 -5.12 -2.75
N ASN A 106 -0.93 -4.49 -3.79
CA ASN A 106 -0.20 -3.22 -3.63
C ASN A 106 -1.15 -2.02 -3.44
N GLU A 107 -0.60 -0.82 -3.40
CA GLU A 107 -1.29 0.45 -3.24
C GLU A 107 -2.38 0.67 -4.30
N LEU A 108 -2.14 0.18 -5.52
CA LEU A 108 -3.08 0.23 -6.65
C LEU A 108 -4.20 -0.84 -6.56
N GLY A 109 -4.11 -1.74 -5.59
CA GLY A 109 -5.02 -2.88 -5.45
C GLY A 109 -4.68 -4.06 -6.36
N PHE A 110 -3.55 -4.04 -7.08
CA PHE A 110 -3.12 -5.17 -7.89
C PHE A 110 -2.61 -6.31 -7.02
N CYS A 111 -3.12 -7.53 -7.25
CA CYS A 111 -2.58 -8.73 -6.60
C CYS A 111 -1.19 -9.03 -7.16
N MET A 112 -0.14 -8.67 -6.41
CA MET A 112 1.25 -8.79 -6.83
C MET A 112 1.86 -10.14 -6.48
N ALA A 113 1.40 -10.77 -5.39
CA ALA A 113 1.89 -12.07 -4.95
C ALA A 113 0.79 -12.89 -4.29
N THR A 114 0.94 -14.20 -4.34
CA THR A 114 0.11 -15.17 -3.61
C THR A 114 1.02 -16.16 -2.92
N ALA A 115 0.69 -16.52 -1.69
CA ALA A 115 1.39 -17.56 -0.94
C ALA A 115 0.38 -18.50 -0.28
N LYS A 116 0.80 -19.73 -0.04
CA LYS A 116 0.13 -20.64 0.87
C LYS A 116 0.39 -20.17 2.30
N LEU A 117 -0.67 -20.11 3.09
CA LEU A 117 -0.66 -19.67 4.48
C LEU A 117 -1.09 -20.83 5.38
N VAL A 118 -0.25 -21.14 6.36
CA VAL A 118 -0.53 -22.16 7.38
C VAL A 118 -0.49 -21.52 8.77
N PHE A 119 -1.55 -21.79 9.54
CA PHE A 119 -1.60 -21.48 10.96
C PHE A 119 -1.30 -22.76 11.75
N ALA A 120 -0.53 -22.66 12.81
CA ALA A 120 -0.38 -23.78 13.74
C ALA A 120 -1.74 -24.17 14.35
N THR A 121 -2.02 -25.47 14.49
CA THR A 121 -3.33 -25.96 14.98
C THR A 121 -3.72 -25.37 16.34
N ALA A 122 -2.77 -25.21 17.26
CA ALA A 122 -3.02 -24.58 18.55
C ALA A 122 -3.48 -23.11 18.40
N ALA A 123 -2.91 -22.38 17.43
CA ALA A 123 -3.31 -21.01 17.14
C ALA A 123 -4.70 -20.94 16.49
N GLN A 124 -5.02 -21.86 15.58
CA GLN A 124 -6.35 -21.97 14.98
C GLN A 124 -7.44 -22.16 16.05
N LEU A 125 -7.23 -23.12 16.96
CA LEU A 125 -8.14 -23.36 18.08
C LEU A 125 -8.27 -22.14 18.99
N ARG A 126 -7.17 -21.42 19.25
CA ARG A 126 -7.19 -20.19 20.05
C ARG A 126 -8.02 -19.08 19.39
N VAL A 127 -7.89 -18.88 18.07
CA VAL A 127 -8.71 -17.90 17.32
C VAL A 127 -10.18 -18.31 17.33
N LEU A 128 -10.49 -19.58 17.11
CA LEU A 128 -11.86 -20.11 17.16
C LEU A 128 -12.50 -19.91 18.54
N ASN A 129 -11.75 -20.18 19.61
CA ASN A 129 -12.21 -19.95 20.98
C ASN A 129 -12.47 -18.47 21.26
N MET A 130 -11.59 -17.58 20.79
CA MET A 130 -11.75 -16.13 20.96
C MET A 130 -12.96 -15.60 20.18
N LEU A 131 -13.21 -16.08 18.95
CA LEU A 131 -14.44 -15.76 18.20
C LEU A 131 -15.69 -16.19 18.99
N GLY A 132 -15.68 -17.41 19.54
CA GLY A 132 -16.80 -17.98 20.27
C GLY A 132 -18.08 -17.99 19.42
N ALA A 133 -19.20 -17.55 20.00
CA ALA A 133 -20.46 -17.42 19.28
C ALA A 133 -20.46 -16.16 18.40
N ILE A 134 -20.12 -16.31 17.12
CA ILE A 134 -20.01 -15.20 16.15
C ILE A 134 -21.25 -14.29 16.08
N GLY A 135 -22.45 -14.83 16.32
CA GLY A 135 -23.70 -14.06 16.35
C GLY A 135 -23.82 -13.08 17.54
N LYS A 136 -22.89 -13.13 18.51
CA LYS A 136 -22.79 -12.17 19.62
C LYS A 136 -21.72 -11.09 19.40
N LEU A 137 -21.02 -11.13 18.26
CA LEU A 137 -20.01 -10.14 17.91
C LEU A 137 -20.66 -8.92 17.24
N TYR A 138 -20.06 -7.76 17.46
CA TYR A 138 -20.50 -6.51 16.85
C TYR A 138 -20.49 -6.62 15.32
N CYS A 139 -21.62 -6.28 14.71
CA CYS A 139 -21.77 -6.07 13.27
C CYS A 139 -22.51 -4.76 13.06
N GLY A 140 -21.93 -3.83 12.30
CA GLY A 140 -22.51 -2.51 12.15
C GLY A 140 -21.53 -1.46 11.61
N ARG A 141 -21.95 -0.19 11.67
CA ARG A 141 -21.16 0.94 11.20
C ARG A 141 -20.06 1.30 12.20
N MET A 142 -18.92 1.74 11.67
CA MET A 142 -17.90 2.37 12.50
C MET A 142 -18.49 3.54 13.28
N ASN A 143 -18.25 3.57 14.58
CA ASN A 143 -18.77 4.57 15.50
C ASN A 143 -17.73 4.81 16.61
N PRO A 144 -17.86 5.87 17.44
CA PRO A 144 -16.86 6.23 18.44
C PRO A 144 -16.50 5.09 19.41
N ARG A 145 -17.45 4.21 19.74
CA ARG A 145 -17.19 3.06 20.61
C ARG A 145 -16.29 2.01 19.94
N VAL A 146 -16.46 1.79 18.64
CA VAL A 146 -15.61 0.85 17.89
C VAL A 146 -14.21 1.44 17.68
N LEU A 147 -14.13 2.76 17.46
CA LEU A 147 -12.84 3.47 17.38
C LEU A 147 -12.06 3.37 18.70
N ASP A 148 -12.68 3.66 19.85
CA ASP A 148 -12.06 3.46 21.18
C ASP A 148 -11.61 2.01 21.40
N SER A 149 -12.37 1.04 20.90
CA SER A 149 -12.00 -0.38 20.95
C SER A 149 -10.74 -0.68 20.12
N ILE A 150 -10.58 -0.06 18.94
CA ILE A 150 -9.37 -0.21 18.11
C ILE A 150 -8.15 0.37 18.82
N ASP A 151 -8.28 1.55 19.43
CA ASP A 151 -7.17 2.19 20.16
C ASP A 151 -6.71 1.32 21.34
N ARG A 152 -7.65 0.72 22.06
CA ARG A 152 -7.35 -0.26 23.12
C ARG A 152 -6.72 -1.53 22.60
N PHE A 153 -7.11 -1.96 21.39
CA PHE A 153 -6.48 -3.11 20.76
C PHE A 153 -5.02 -2.79 20.48
N ALA A 154 -4.75 -1.66 19.83
CA ALA A 154 -3.39 -1.17 19.54
C ALA A 154 -2.53 -1.08 20.81
N HIS A 155 -3.08 -0.55 21.91
CA HIS A 155 -2.44 -0.54 23.22
C HIS A 155 -2.12 -1.96 23.73
N SER A 156 -3.08 -2.88 23.68
CA SER A 156 -2.94 -4.25 24.22
C SER A 156 -1.89 -5.08 23.49
N ILE A 157 -1.68 -4.81 22.20
CA ILE A 157 -0.58 -5.42 21.40
C ILE A 157 0.71 -4.58 21.40
N LYS A 158 0.79 -3.56 22.28
CA LYS A 158 1.97 -2.73 22.54
C LYS A 158 2.47 -1.98 21.31
N LEU A 159 1.55 -1.50 20.46
CA LEU A 159 1.88 -0.58 19.36
C LEU A 159 2.05 0.86 19.83
N GLU A 160 1.32 1.25 20.87
CA GLU A 160 1.35 2.60 21.41
C GLU A 160 1.83 2.58 22.86
N THR A 161 2.72 3.52 23.21
CA THR A 161 3.30 3.67 24.56
C THR A 161 2.55 4.69 25.43
N ARG A 162 1.39 5.20 24.98
CA ARG A 162 0.75 6.38 25.57
C ARG A 162 -0.61 6.08 26.20
N ASN A 163 -0.66 5.25 27.24
CA ASN A 163 -1.51 5.45 28.44
C ASN A 163 -1.57 4.19 29.32
N ASP A 164 -0.93 4.23 30.48
CA ASP A 164 -1.05 3.20 31.53
C ASP A 164 -2.47 3.10 32.15
N SER A 165 -3.42 3.93 31.69
CA SER A 165 -4.80 3.99 32.20
C SER A 165 -5.83 3.21 31.37
N LEU A 166 -5.42 2.58 30.26
CA LEU A 166 -6.31 1.74 29.45
C LEU A 166 -6.34 0.31 29.97
N TYR A 167 -7.53 -0.31 30.02
CA TYR A 167 -7.62 -1.75 30.32
C TYR A 167 -7.00 -2.56 29.18
N GLU A 168 -6.32 -3.64 29.53
CA GLU A 168 -5.83 -4.62 28.56
C GLU A 168 -6.99 -5.50 28.08
N MET A 169 -7.12 -5.65 26.76
CA MET A 169 -8.06 -6.61 26.18
C MET A 169 -7.38 -7.95 25.90
N GLU A 170 -8.20 -9.02 25.88
CA GLU A 170 -7.72 -10.32 25.43
C GLU A 170 -7.21 -10.21 24.00
N SER A 171 -5.90 -10.43 23.81
CA SER A 171 -5.26 -10.33 22.51
C SER A 171 -4.06 -11.27 22.42
N PHE A 172 -3.69 -11.65 21.20
CA PHE A 172 -2.48 -12.42 20.94
C PHE A 172 -2.00 -12.29 19.50
N ALA A 173 -0.70 -12.56 19.33
CA ALA A 173 -0.04 -12.68 18.04
C ALA A 173 0.10 -14.16 17.66
N VAL A 174 -0.05 -14.44 16.37
CA VAL A 174 0.15 -15.75 15.76
C VAL A 174 1.15 -15.59 14.63
N GLU A 175 2.33 -16.14 14.81
CA GLU A 175 3.29 -16.28 13.72
C GLU A 175 2.76 -17.29 12.69
N VAL A 176 2.96 -16.97 11.42
CA VAL A 176 2.45 -17.77 10.31
C VAL A 176 3.55 -18.21 9.37
N GLU A 177 3.35 -19.37 8.75
CA GLU A 177 4.23 -19.86 7.70
C GLU A 177 3.66 -19.45 6.34
N LEU A 178 4.51 -18.83 5.52
CA LEU A 178 4.23 -18.45 4.14
C LEU A 178 5.12 -19.25 3.20
N SER A 179 4.51 -20.04 2.33
CA SER A 179 5.22 -20.92 1.39
C SER A 179 4.54 -20.94 0.02
N GLU A 180 5.11 -21.70 -0.93
CA GLU A 180 4.54 -21.87 -2.29
C GLU A 180 4.23 -20.53 -3.00
N TRP A 181 5.18 -19.60 -2.93
CA TRP A 181 5.03 -18.25 -3.49
C TRP A 181 4.81 -18.26 -5.00
N LYS A 182 3.82 -17.47 -5.43
CA LYS A 182 3.57 -17.13 -6.84
C LYS A 182 3.60 -15.62 -7.01
N ILE A 183 4.59 -15.14 -7.75
CA ILE A 183 4.72 -13.72 -8.12
C ILE A 183 3.98 -13.47 -9.42
N TRP A 184 3.15 -12.43 -9.44
CA TRP A 184 2.33 -12.07 -10.59
C TRP A 184 2.92 -10.89 -11.34
N LYS A 185 3.11 -11.09 -12.65
CA LYS A 185 3.37 -10.02 -13.59
C LYS A 185 2.03 -9.44 -14.06
N LYS A 186 1.87 -8.13 -13.94
CA LYS A 186 0.67 -7.42 -14.39
C LYS A 186 0.99 -6.59 -15.62
N SER A 187 0.01 -6.49 -16.50
CA SER A 187 0.05 -5.60 -17.65
C SER A 187 -1.19 -4.72 -17.58
N VAL A 188 -1.00 -3.41 -17.71
CA VAL A 188 -2.09 -2.44 -17.78
C VAL A 188 -1.97 -1.73 -19.12
N ILE A 189 -3.05 -1.77 -19.90
CA ILE A 189 -3.15 -1.09 -21.18
C ILE A 189 -3.65 0.33 -20.87
N THR A 190 -2.85 1.33 -21.23
CA THR A 190 -3.19 2.75 -21.13
C THR A 190 -3.57 3.28 -22.53
N HIS A 191 -3.91 4.56 -22.65
CA HIS A 191 -4.28 5.14 -23.95
C HIS A 191 -3.12 5.08 -24.96
N GLU A 192 -1.88 5.30 -24.49
CA GLU A 192 -0.69 5.44 -25.34
C GLU A 192 0.30 4.27 -25.26
N ASP A 193 0.19 3.39 -24.25
CA ASP A 193 1.20 2.37 -23.97
C ASP A 193 0.63 1.11 -23.25
N THR A 194 1.48 0.12 -23.03
CA THR A 194 1.21 -1.00 -22.14
C THR A 194 2.28 -1.04 -21.04
N ASN A 195 1.87 -0.75 -19.82
CA ASN A 195 2.74 -0.77 -18.66
C ASN A 195 2.78 -2.17 -18.03
N HIS A 196 3.99 -2.64 -17.74
CA HIS A 196 4.22 -3.92 -17.06
C HIS A 196 4.72 -3.70 -15.64
N PHE A 197 4.17 -4.45 -14.69
CA PHE A 197 4.48 -4.37 -13.27
C PHE A 197 4.84 -5.74 -12.72
N SER A 198 5.93 -5.79 -11.95
CA SER A 198 6.32 -6.97 -11.20
C SER A 198 6.95 -6.53 -9.88
N ILE A 199 6.56 -7.18 -8.78
CA ILE A 199 7.03 -6.81 -7.44
C ILE A 199 8.49 -7.21 -7.20
N ASP A 200 9.06 -8.06 -8.05
CA ASP A 200 10.46 -8.51 -7.99
C ASP A 200 11.38 -7.73 -8.94
N ASP A 201 10.86 -6.70 -9.64
CA ASP A 201 11.66 -5.85 -10.49
C ASP A 201 12.57 -4.94 -9.64
N ARG A 202 13.84 -4.85 -10.07
CA ARG A 202 14.93 -4.15 -9.39
C ARG A 202 14.91 -2.65 -9.64
N ASP A 203 14.29 -2.21 -10.73
CA ASP A 203 14.17 -0.79 -11.05
C ASP A 203 12.91 -0.19 -10.42
N GLU A 204 12.97 0.04 -9.10
CA GLU A 204 11.83 0.57 -8.35
C GLU A 204 11.41 1.97 -8.79
N GLY A 205 12.36 2.77 -9.29
CA GLY A 205 12.10 4.10 -9.84
C GLY A 205 11.19 4.00 -11.05
N SER A 206 11.60 3.19 -12.04
CA SER A 206 10.79 3.00 -13.25
C SER A 206 9.41 2.38 -12.96
N ILE A 207 9.30 1.50 -11.97
CA ILE A 207 7.99 0.96 -11.56
C ILE A 207 7.09 2.06 -11.02
N LEU A 208 7.59 2.89 -10.09
CA LEU A 208 6.82 3.97 -9.49
C LEU A 208 6.35 4.96 -10.57
N GLU A 209 7.23 5.35 -11.48
CA GLU A 209 6.91 6.21 -12.62
C GLU A 209 5.73 5.64 -13.45
N LYS A 210 5.79 4.34 -13.79
CA LYS A 210 4.72 3.66 -14.54
C LYS A 210 3.42 3.55 -13.74
N GLU A 211 3.51 3.31 -12.43
CA GLU A 211 2.35 3.18 -11.55
C GLU A 211 1.59 4.51 -11.49
N VAL A 212 2.32 5.61 -11.32
CA VAL A 212 1.75 6.96 -11.32
C VAL A 212 1.15 7.29 -12.68
N ALA A 213 1.86 7.03 -13.78
CA ALA A 213 1.33 7.23 -15.11
C ALA A 213 0.03 6.42 -15.34
N THR A 214 -0.01 5.15 -14.92
CA THR A 214 -1.21 4.32 -15.03
C THR A 214 -2.40 4.86 -14.24
N ILE A 215 -2.19 5.40 -13.04
CA ILE A 215 -3.28 6.02 -12.27
C ILE A 215 -3.80 7.28 -12.96
N LEU A 216 -2.89 8.07 -13.54
CA LEU A 216 -3.23 9.36 -14.16
C LEU A 216 -3.78 9.21 -15.59
N ASP A 217 -3.63 8.04 -16.21
CA ASP A 217 -4.03 7.80 -17.60
C ASP A 217 -5.52 8.09 -17.84
N ASP A 218 -6.41 7.66 -16.94
CA ASP A 218 -7.85 7.91 -17.12
C ASP A 218 -8.20 9.42 -16.98
N LEU A 219 -7.41 10.15 -16.18
CA LEU A 219 -7.63 11.57 -15.92
C LEU A 219 -7.15 12.46 -17.07
N PHE A 220 -6.00 12.13 -17.68
CA PHE A 220 -5.35 12.97 -18.68
C PHE A 220 -5.38 12.40 -20.11
N LYS A 221 -5.60 11.08 -20.25
CA LYS A 221 -5.72 10.35 -21.53
C LYS A 221 -4.51 10.62 -22.43
N GLU A 222 -4.77 11.01 -23.68
CA GLU A 222 -3.75 11.36 -24.69
C GLU A 222 -2.85 12.54 -24.28
N ASN A 223 -3.18 13.29 -23.22
CA ASN A 223 -2.37 14.41 -22.72
C ASN A 223 -1.46 14.03 -21.55
N LEU A 224 -1.17 12.73 -21.37
CA LEU A 224 -0.23 12.21 -20.38
C LEU A 224 1.04 11.68 -21.05
N TYR A 225 2.19 12.18 -20.64
CA TYR A 225 3.48 11.80 -21.20
C TYR A 225 4.42 11.36 -20.09
N LEU A 226 4.87 10.11 -20.20
CA LEU A 226 5.92 9.54 -19.37
C LEU A 226 7.30 9.87 -19.97
N ASN A 227 8.22 10.32 -19.13
CA ASN A 227 9.61 10.73 -19.37
C ASN A 227 9.78 11.66 -20.59
N PRO A 228 9.03 12.78 -20.67
CA PRO A 228 9.16 13.81 -21.72
C PRO A 228 10.58 14.35 -21.81
N GLN A 229 10.96 14.78 -23.00
CA GLN A 229 12.31 15.19 -23.35
C GLN A 229 12.38 16.67 -23.76
N ILE A 230 13.51 17.31 -23.49
CA ILE A 230 13.88 18.64 -24.01
C ILE A 230 15.25 18.59 -24.68
N ALA A 231 15.42 19.41 -25.71
CA ALA A 231 16.69 19.49 -26.44
C ALA A 231 17.81 20.11 -25.57
N ARG A 232 19.04 19.67 -25.82
CA ARG A 232 20.29 20.26 -25.32
C ARG A 232 21.22 20.53 -26.49
N ALA A 233 22.33 21.24 -26.21
CA ALA A 233 23.38 21.47 -27.21
C ALA A 233 23.89 20.17 -27.86
N LYS A 234 23.83 19.04 -27.13
CA LYS A 234 24.08 17.70 -27.65
C LYS A 234 22.99 16.75 -27.15
N GLY A 235 22.09 16.36 -28.05
CA GLY A 235 21.03 15.38 -27.79
C GLY A 235 19.85 15.91 -26.98
N TYR A 236 19.20 15.00 -26.27
CA TYR A 236 18.02 15.25 -25.46
C TYR A 236 18.29 14.90 -24.01
N ARG A 237 17.55 15.52 -23.11
CA ARG A 237 17.44 15.06 -21.72
C ARG A 237 15.99 15.01 -21.32
N GLU A 238 15.72 14.25 -20.28
CA GLU A 238 14.43 14.27 -19.63
C GLU A 238 14.12 15.64 -19.01
N LEU A 239 12.85 16.03 -19.11
CA LEU A 239 12.31 17.23 -18.48
C LEU A 239 11.93 16.94 -17.02
N THR A 240 11.17 15.87 -16.82
CA THR A 240 10.60 15.38 -15.55
C THR A 240 10.10 13.95 -15.81
N ASP A 241 9.82 13.17 -14.76
CA ASP A 241 9.25 11.82 -14.94
C ASP A 241 7.89 11.83 -15.64
N ILE A 242 6.95 12.70 -15.25
CA ILE A 242 5.62 12.76 -15.88
C ILE A 242 5.23 14.20 -16.18
N PHE A 243 4.80 14.42 -17.43
CA PHE A 243 4.19 15.66 -17.88
C PHE A 243 2.76 15.40 -18.32
N ALA A 244 1.83 16.15 -17.74
CA ALA A 244 0.42 16.01 -18.06
C ALA A 244 -0.25 17.38 -18.19
N PHE A 245 -1.27 17.50 -19.02
CA PHE A 245 -2.03 18.75 -19.13
C PHE A 245 -3.49 18.51 -19.52
N TYR A 246 -4.34 19.48 -19.20
CA TYR A 246 -5.69 19.60 -19.74
C TYR A 246 -6.08 21.08 -19.78
N GLY A 247 -7.31 21.38 -20.21
CA GLY A 247 -7.76 22.76 -20.42
C GLY A 247 -7.57 23.73 -19.24
N ASN A 248 -7.46 23.24 -17.99
CA ASN A 248 -7.31 24.10 -16.81
C ASN A 248 -5.95 24.00 -16.11
N GLY A 249 -4.99 23.20 -16.59
CA GLY A 249 -3.75 23.03 -15.85
C GLY A 249 -2.69 22.20 -16.55
N LEU A 250 -1.45 22.42 -16.12
CA LEU A 250 -0.25 21.70 -16.54
C LEU A 250 0.41 21.13 -15.29
N PHE A 251 0.86 19.89 -15.36
CA PHE A 251 1.39 19.13 -14.23
C PHE A 251 2.78 18.59 -14.59
N LEU A 252 3.72 18.82 -13.69
CA LEU A 252 5.07 18.29 -13.71
C LEU A 252 5.22 17.44 -12.46
N ILE A 253 5.41 16.15 -12.64
CA ILE A 253 5.51 15.21 -11.54
C ILE A 253 6.88 14.55 -11.61
N GLU A 254 7.60 14.64 -10.51
CA GLU A 254 8.83 13.91 -10.28
C GLU A 254 8.59 12.88 -9.19
N SER A 255 8.87 11.63 -9.50
CA SER A 255 8.74 10.51 -8.59
C SER A 255 10.10 10.16 -7.96
N LYS A 256 10.07 9.69 -6.72
CA LYS A 256 11.24 9.24 -5.98
C LYS A 256 10.91 7.94 -5.26
N ALA A 257 11.30 6.83 -5.89
CA ALA A 257 11.28 5.53 -5.24
C ALA A 257 12.39 5.45 -4.19
N LEU A 258 12.01 5.13 -2.96
CA LEU A 258 12.96 4.92 -1.88
C LEU A 258 13.39 3.47 -1.91
N GLY A 259 14.48 3.21 -2.65
CA GLY A 259 15.11 1.90 -2.84
C GLY A 259 15.00 0.99 -1.61
N VAL A 260 14.09 0.02 -1.68
CA VAL A 260 13.93 -1.05 -0.68
C VAL A 260 15.01 -2.11 -0.90
N ILE A 261 15.44 -2.27 -2.15
CA ILE A 261 16.38 -3.31 -2.57
C ILE A 261 17.82 -3.04 -2.12
N ASP A 262 18.23 -1.78 -1.99
CA ASP A 262 19.56 -1.39 -1.46
C ASP A 262 19.51 -0.84 -0.02
N ARG A 263 18.50 -1.28 0.76
CA ARG A 263 18.52 -1.12 2.22
C ARG A 263 19.68 -1.93 2.78
N VAL A 264 20.86 -1.29 2.80
CA VAL A 264 21.99 -1.67 3.64
C VAL A 264 21.43 -1.90 5.04
N ALA A 265 21.33 -3.18 5.41
CA ALA A 265 21.07 -3.60 6.77
C ALA A 265 21.98 -2.76 7.70
N GLY A 266 21.38 -2.04 8.65
CA GLY A 266 22.12 -1.27 9.65
C GLY A 266 22.20 0.25 9.47
N LYS A 267 21.44 0.88 8.56
CA LYS A 267 21.25 2.36 8.62
C LYS A 267 20.25 2.74 9.70
N THR A 268 20.62 3.68 10.58
CA THR A 268 19.72 4.26 11.57
C THR A 268 18.55 4.98 10.90
N MET A 269 17.45 5.17 11.63
CA MET A 269 16.28 5.91 11.13
C MET A 269 16.63 7.34 10.73
N GLU A 270 17.53 8.04 11.46
CA GLU A 270 17.92 9.41 11.08
C GLU A 270 18.58 9.44 9.69
N LYS A 271 19.40 8.43 9.37
CA LYS A 271 20.02 8.32 8.04
C LYS A 271 18.98 8.07 6.96
N LYS A 272 17.92 7.29 7.24
CA LYS A 272 16.81 7.07 6.29
C LYS A 272 16.03 8.36 6.06
N VAL A 273 15.66 9.08 7.13
CA VAL A 273 14.96 10.37 7.06
C VAL A 273 15.79 11.42 6.31
N SER A 274 17.07 11.55 6.62
CA SER A 274 17.96 12.48 5.90
C SER A 274 18.11 12.11 4.42
N GLY A 275 18.18 10.82 4.10
CA GLY A 275 18.19 10.34 2.72
C GLY A 275 16.91 10.71 1.97
N LEU A 276 15.75 10.49 2.60
CA LEU A 276 14.45 10.88 2.08
C LEU A 276 14.36 12.40 1.83
N GLN A 277 14.72 13.22 2.81
CA GLN A 277 14.74 14.68 2.68
C GLN A 277 15.62 15.15 1.51
N LYS A 278 16.78 14.51 1.30
CA LYS A 278 17.66 14.80 0.15
C LYS A 278 17.00 14.46 -1.18
N GLN A 279 16.33 13.32 -1.27
CA GLN A 279 15.61 12.91 -2.48
C GLN A 279 14.44 13.86 -2.79
N ILE A 280 13.66 14.23 -1.78
CA ILE A 280 12.60 15.24 -1.91
C ILE A 280 13.17 16.57 -2.39
N SER A 281 14.23 17.07 -1.74
CA SER A 281 14.88 18.33 -2.11
C SER A 281 15.39 18.30 -3.56
N SER A 282 15.97 17.18 -3.98
CA SER A 282 16.38 16.97 -5.37
C SER A 282 15.20 17.03 -6.32
N GLY A 283 14.10 16.32 -6.00
CA GLY A 283 12.88 16.34 -6.80
C GLY A 283 12.31 17.75 -6.96
N ILE A 284 12.29 18.55 -5.88
CA ILE A 284 11.86 19.96 -5.91
C ILE A 284 12.71 20.78 -6.89
N VAL A 285 14.03 20.61 -6.85
CA VAL A 285 14.94 21.30 -7.78
C VAL A 285 14.69 20.88 -9.24
N GLN A 286 14.39 19.60 -9.48
CA GLN A 286 14.10 19.06 -10.81
C GLN A 286 12.80 19.66 -11.38
N VAL A 287 11.69 19.60 -10.65
CA VAL A 287 10.40 20.15 -11.11
C VAL A 287 10.44 21.67 -11.25
N ALA A 288 11.16 22.39 -10.37
CA ALA A 288 11.37 23.83 -10.51
C ALA A 288 12.19 24.16 -11.77
N GLY A 289 13.20 23.34 -12.08
CA GLY A 289 13.96 23.44 -13.33
C GLY A 289 13.11 23.18 -14.56
N ALA A 290 12.23 22.19 -14.51
CA ALA A 290 11.28 21.86 -15.57
C ALA A 290 10.26 22.99 -15.81
N ALA A 291 9.68 23.54 -14.73
CA ALA A 291 8.78 24.68 -14.79
C ALA A 291 9.43 25.90 -15.44
N ARG A 292 10.69 26.18 -15.08
CA ARG A 292 11.46 27.26 -15.73
C ARG A 292 11.61 27.02 -17.24
N LYS A 293 11.85 25.78 -17.68
CA LYS A 293 11.98 25.45 -19.10
C LYS A 293 10.68 25.65 -19.88
N ILE A 294 9.54 25.35 -19.28
CA ILE A 294 8.21 25.66 -19.85
C ILE A 294 8.00 27.17 -19.95
N ASN A 295 8.36 27.92 -18.92
CA ASN A 295 8.24 29.38 -18.92
C ASN A 295 9.13 30.03 -20.00
N GLU A 296 10.31 29.47 -20.25
CA GLU A 296 11.24 29.83 -21.32
C GLU A 296 10.80 29.36 -22.73
N GLU A 297 9.63 28.72 -22.86
CA GLU A 297 9.10 28.23 -24.15
C GLU A 297 9.98 27.18 -24.83
N ALA A 298 10.67 26.36 -24.03
CA ALA A 298 11.40 25.22 -24.56
C ALA A 298 10.42 24.25 -25.22
N LYS A 299 10.80 23.76 -26.41
CA LYS A 299 10.11 22.65 -27.07
C LYS A 299 10.24 21.38 -26.25
N ILE A 300 9.11 20.72 -26.02
CA ILE A 300 9.02 19.46 -25.28
C ILE A 300 8.67 18.36 -26.27
N TYR A 301 9.28 17.20 -26.11
CA TYR A 301 9.12 16.05 -26.97
C TYR A 301 8.70 14.83 -26.17
N ASP A 302 7.97 13.91 -26.79
CA ASP A 302 7.66 12.61 -26.20
C ASP A 302 8.87 11.65 -26.28
N LYS A 303 8.70 10.40 -25.82
CA LYS A 303 9.72 9.34 -25.92
C LYS A 303 10.09 8.97 -27.36
N LYS A 304 9.21 9.23 -28.33
CA LYS A 304 9.41 9.01 -29.77
C LYS A 304 10.01 10.25 -30.45
N LEU A 305 10.39 11.27 -29.67
CA LEU A 305 10.93 12.56 -30.11
C LEU A 305 9.96 13.38 -30.99
N GLN A 306 8.65 13.16 -30.83
CA GLN A 306 7.61 13.98 -31.45
C GLN A 306 7.30 15.17 -30.54
N GLU A 307 7.16 16.36 -31.14
CA GLU A 307 6.88 17.59 -30.39
C GLU A 307 5.49 17.52 -29.75
N ILE A 308 5.43 17.66 -28.43
CA ILE A 308 4.20 17.68 -27.65
C ILE A 308 3.57 19.06 -27.80
N LYS A 309 2.33 19.10 -28.30
CA LYS A 309 1.55 20.32 -28.44
C LYS A 309 0.67 20.51 -27.22
N TYR A 310 0.82 21.63 -26.53
CA TYR A 310 0.03 21.97 -25.34
C TYR A 310 -0.20 23.48 -25.28
N GLU A 311 -1.26 23.89 -24.58
CA GLU A 311 -1.52 25.31 -24.31
C GLU A 311 -0.71 25.76 -23.10
N LYS A 312 0.08 26.81 -23.29
CA LYS A 312 0.84 27.41 -22.18
C LYS A 312 -0.14 28.01 -21.16
N ARG A 313 0.14 27.78 -19.88
CA ARG A 313 -0.56 28.36 -18.73
C ARG A 313 0.45 29.07 -17.83
N GLU A 314 0.00 30.07 -17.08
CA GLU A 314 0.91 30.90 -16.27
C GLU A 314 1.67 30.11 -15.22
N PHE A 315 1.08 29.04 -14.65
CA PHE A 315 1.67 28.31 -13.53
C PHE A 315 1.53 26.79 -13.70
N PRO A 316 2.64 26.06 -13.89
CA PRO A 316 2.63 24.60 -13.84
C PRO A 316 2.52 24.12 -12.38
N HIS A 317 1.68 23.13 -12.14
CA HIS A 317 1.61 22.39 -10.87
C HIS A 317 2.80 21.44 -10.77
N CYS A 318 3.72 21.76 -9.86
CA CYS A 318 4.92 20.95 -9.61
C CYS A 318 4.67 20.01 -8.43
N ILE A 319 4.79 18.70 -8.64
CA ILE A 319 4.51 17.67 -7.65
C ILE A 319 5.75 16.80 -7.50
N VAL A 320 6.19 16.58 -6.26
CA VAL A 320 7.18 15.56 -5.93
C VAL A 320 6.47 14.43 -5.22
N LEU A 321 6.44 13.26 -5.85
CA LEU A 321 5.84 12.07 -5.30
C LEU A 321 6.92 11.15 -4.73
N VAL A 322 6.77 10.72 -3.49
CA VAL A 322 7.66 9.74 -2.86
C VAL A 322 6.91 8.44 -2.62
N SER A 323 7.59 7.30 -2.79
CA SER A 323 6.97 5.98 -2.58
C SER A 323 6.61 5.71 -1.12
N GLU A 324 7.25 6.38 -0.17
CA GLU A 324 7.06 6.18 1.26
C GLU A 324 7.43 7.46 2.03
N LEU A 325 6.69 7.77 3.10
CA LEU A 325 7.06 8.78 4.09
C LEU A 325 7.15 8.09 5.44
N PHE A 326 8.28 8.26 6.14
CA PHE A 326 8.41 7.73 7.50
C PHE A 326 7.63 8.63 8.46
N GLY A 327 6.75 8.04 9.28
CA GLY A 327 5.89 8.75 10.24
C GLY A 327 6.60 9.36 11.45
N PHE A 328 7.92 9.53 11.40
CA PHE A 328 8.72 10.06 12.50
C PHE A 328 9.72 11.08 11.96
N GLY A 329 9.49 12.34 12.27
CA GLY A 329 10.26 13.48 11.78
C GLY A 329 9.61 14.84 12.05
N ASP A 330 8.91 14.97 13.19
CA ASP A 330 8.55 16.27 13.77
C ASP A 330 9.77 16.93 14.44
#